data_AF-A0A942B6X0-F1
#
_entry.id   AF-A0A942B6X0-F1
#
_cell.length_a   1.000
_cell.length_b   1.000
_cell.length_c   1.000
_cell.angle_alpha   90.00
_cell.angle_beta   90.00
_cell.angle_gamma   90.00
#
_symmetry.space_group_name_H-M   'P 1'
#
loop_
_entity.id
_entity.type
_entity.pdbx_description
1 polymer ?
#
loop_
_entity_poly.entity_id
_entity_poly.type
_entity_poly.pdbx_seq_one_letter_code
_entity_poly.pdbx_strand_id
1 'polypeptide(L)'
;MTNPSHLDAPHAAPRCGTFRRVAPVVAVSVALSLVGCSEPHSPAPTTTAGTPATSALPPPPPPAPDASHRELASDPAQLADDLVADEHALRDPASPEAVLDAAAYRQQAAYRILGRHPEWDPIARPRIPPSLLTTYDRNIDARRELGALGEGAVARTTLPAWRIVAPAPADELLGYYRDAQEASGVDWAHLAAINLIETRFGRIAGVSSAGAQGPMQFLPSTFAAYGGGGDIHSPRDSIMAAGRFLAAHGFAQNRENALYRYNNSYHYVRAVNDYAAVLTADPAAFTGYYRWGVYVTTTAGDVLLPIGYAETSPIPVADYLARQSESSPAVRISTGSDQILQRLLATRRATEADPAALAEVLSGQFLGTPYGANTLVGSETVPEQLVVDLEKVDCFTYADYVEALKRAEDRDEFIKALIAVRYRDGVVEFSTRKHFFTDWAAAPAIATDITASLGANTIRVEKRLNERDSGGLYLPGLPVVSRTISYIPSQDVDGSVLSRLRTGDYIGAYAKDGGLDVTHVGIFVEGPDGPVLRNASSLSANDKVVDSPLRDYLTTVPGIVVLRPIR
;
A
#
# COMPACT_ATOMS: atom_id res chain seq x y z
N MET A 1 -20.81 22.31 60.96
CA MET A 1 -21.71 23.13 61.78
C MET A 1 -20.90 24.13 62.59
N THR A 2 -20.74 25.36 62.12
CA THR A 2 -20.46 26.58 62.92
C THR A 2 -20.50 27.79 61.96
N ASN A 3 -20.74 28.98 62.52
CA ASN A 3 -20.89 30.30 61.85
C ASN A 3 -19.96 31.30 62.62
N PRO A 4 -19.86 32.63 62.36
CA PRO A 4 -20.60 33.50 61.42
C PRO A 4 -19.80 34.65 60.73
N SER A 5 -20.54 35.56 60.05
CA SER A 5 -20.26 37.01 59.81
C SER A 5 -19.26 37.40 58.70
N HIS A 6 -19.59 38.28 57.72
CA HIS A 6 -20.00 39.71 57.75
C HIS A 6 -18.84 40.65 58.17
N LEU A 7 -18.46 41.76 57.50
CA LEU A 7 -18.86 42.54 56.29
C LEU A 7 -17.56 43.31 55.79
N ASP A 8 -17.46 44.21 54.78
CA ASP A 8 -18.38 44.94 53.87
C ASP A 8 -17.67 45.41 52.56
N ALA A 9 -18.29 46.26 51.73
CA ALA A 9 -17.72 47.02 50.59
C ALA A 9 -18.18 48.51 50.61
N PRO A 10 -18.00 49.39 49.59
CA PRO A 10 -17.14 49.39 48.37
C PRO A 10 -16.30 50.69 48.20
N HIS A 11 -15.57 50.90 47.07
CA HIS A 11 -15.74 52.08 46.17
C HIS A 11 -14.70 52.22 45.01
N ALA A 12 -15.21 52.76 43.88
CA ALA A 12 -14.56 53.62 42.87
C ALA A 12 -13.53 53.07 41.84
N ALA A 13 -13.61 53.66 40.63
CA ALA A 13 -12.75 53.54 39.43
C ALA A 13 -12.39 54.99 38.96
N PRO A 14 -12.08 55.37 37.69
CA PRO A 14 -11.74 54.62 36.46
C PRO A 14 -10.56 55.22 35.63
N ARG A 15 -10.23 54.62 34.47
CA ARG A 15 -9.81 55.21 33.14
C ARG A 15 -9.35 54.04 32.22
N CYS A 16 -9.70 53.88 30.94
CA CYS A 16 -10.04 54.75 29.77
C CYS A 16 -8.82 55.07 28.87
N GLY A 17 -8.86 54.63 27.59
CA GLY A 17 -7.87 54.99 26.56
C GLY A 17 -7.83 54.05 25.33
N THR A 18 -8.34 54.50 24.18
CA THR A 18 -8.26 53.81 22.86
C THR A 18 -7.65 54.75 21.80
N PHE A 19 -6.86 54.26 20.82
CA PHE A 19 -7.11 54.44 19.36
C PHE A 19 -5.93 54.08 18.39
N ARG A 20 -6.31 53.43 17.26
CA ARG A 20 -5.82 53.51 15.84
C ARG A 20 -4.33 53.65 15.44
N ARG A 21 -3.91 52.69 14.59
CA ARG A 21 -3.34 52.79 13.19
C ARG A 21 -2.45 53.99 12.79
N VAL A 22 -1.35 53.71 12.05
CA VAL A 22 -1.05 54.23 10.67
C VAL A 22 0.29 53.67 10.11
N ALA A 23 0.43 53.63 8.77
CA ALA A 23 1.64 53.43 7.92
C ALA A 23 1.41 54.26 6.60
N PRO A 24 2.30 54.40 5.57
CA PRO A 24 3.57 53.68 5.22
C PRO A 24 4.68 54.60 4.59
N VAL A 25 5.49 54.09 3.60
CA VAL A 25 6.04 54.78 2.36
C VAL A 25 7.50 55.33 2.26
N VAL A 26 8.30 54.75 1.30
CA VAL A 26 9.39 55.32 0.39
C VAL A 26 10.71 55.88 1.02
N ALA A 27 11.94 55.94 0.42
CA ALA A 27 12.53 55.73 -0.94
C ALA A 27 13.76 54.74 -0.94
N VAL A 28 14.67 54.50 -1.92
CA VAL A 28 15.24 55.07 -3.21
C VAL A 28 16.17 56.31 -3.09
N SER A 29 17.27 56.60 -3.84
CA SER A 29 17.89 56.09 -5.11
C SER A 29 19.40 56.47 -5.31
N VAL A 30 20.17 55.74 -6.16
CA VAL A 30 21.25 56.19 -7.12
C VAL A 30 22.60 56.80 -6.59
N ALA A 31 23.78 56.86 -7.28
CA ALA A 31 24.58 55.92 -8.12
C ALA A 31 25.99 56.51 -8.53
N LEU A 32 26.87 55.67 -9.16
CA LEU A 32 27.90 55.97 -10.21
C LEU A 32 29.34 56.55 -9.95
N SER A 33 30.30 56.12 -10.81
CA SER A 33 31.58 56.77 -11.30
C SER A 33 32.82 56.95 -10.36
N LEU A 34 34.12 56.99 -10.79
CA LEU A 34 34.86 56.69 -12.06
C LEU A 34 36.43 56.67 -11.84
N VAL A 35 37.23 56.01 -12.73
CA VAL A 35 38.71 56.19 -13.02
C VAL A 35 39.74 55.82 -11.90
N GLY A 36 40.99 55.35 -12.14
CA GLY A 36 41.71 54.82 -13.33
C GLY A 36 43.28 54.84 -13.23
N CYS A 37 43.99 54.11 -14.13
CA CYS A 37 45.47 54.08 -14.38
C CYS A 37 46.38 53.39 -13.31
N SER A 38 47.58 52.80 -13.56
CA SER A 38 48.54 52.77 -14.71
C SER A 38 49.31 51.42 -14.85
N GLU A 39 49.98 51.15 -15.99
CA GLU A 39 50.90 49.99 -16.25
C GLU A 39 52.42 50.34 -16.12
N PRO A 40 53.37 49.40 -16.36
CA PRO A 40 53.93 49.24 -17.73
C PRO A 40 54.41 47.82 -18.20
N HIS A 41 54.28 47.52 -19.51
CA HIS A 41 55.16 46.78 -20.48
C HIS A 41 56.09 45.61 -20.04
N SER A 42 56.48 44.58 -20.83
CA SER A 42 56.15 43.95 -22.16
C SER A 42 57.23 42.83 -22.42
N PRO A 43 57.17 41.90 -23.41
CA PRO A 43 56.21 41.64 -24.50
C PRO A 43 55.66 40.17 -24.58
N ALA A 44 54.94 39.83 -25.68
CA ALA A 44 54.37 38.51 -26.03
C ALA A 44 55.28 37.71 -27.02
N PRO A 45 54.95 36.52 -27.62
CA PRO A 45 53.67 35.77 -27.79
C PRO A 45 53.71 34.32 -27.18
N THR A 46 52.73 33.40 -27.29
CA THR A 46 51.71 33.13 -28.33
C THR A 46 50.42 32.50 -27.75
N THR A 47 49.31 32.63 -28.48
CA THR A 47 47.94 32.29 -28.05
C THR A 47 47.56 30.82 -28.19
N THR A 48 46.91 30.27 -27.15
CA THR A 48 45.91 29.20 -27.29
C THR A 48 44.81 29.45 -26.24
N ALA A 49 43.56 29.65 -26.65
CA ALA A 49 42.48 30.02 -25.74
C ALA A 49 41.83 28.80 -25.10
N GLY A 50 41.82 28.73 -23.76
CA GLY A 50 41.06 27.76 -22.98
C GLY A 50 39.93 28.45 -22.21
N THR A 51 38.71 27.91 -22.31
CA THR A 51 37.52 28.44 -21.62
C THR A 51 37.62 28.21 -20.10
N PRO A 52 37.25 29.17 -19.23
CA PRO A 52 37.26 28.97 -17.79
C PRO A 52 36.18 27.97 -17.35
N ALA A 53 36.55 27.00 -16.49
CA ALA A 53 35.58 26.12 -15.84
C ALA A 53 34.84 26.87 -14.73
N THR A 54 33.51 26.82 -14.75
CA THR A 54 32.68 27.32 -13.64
C THR A 54 32.45 26.18 -12.65
N SER A 55 32.74 26.40 -11.36
CA SER A 55 32.50 25.40 -10.32
C SER A 55 31.00 25.26 -10.06
N ALA A 56 30.45 24.08 -10.32
CA ALA A 56 29.09 23.72 -9.93
C ALA A 56 29.05 23.28 -8.47
N LEU A 57 27.96 23.62 -7.77
CA LEU A 57 27.63 23.04 -6.47
C LEU A 57 27.40 21.52 -6.62
N PRO A 58 27.70 20.70 -5.60
CA PRO A 58 27.36 19.29 -5.61
C PRO A 58 25.84 19.11 -5.74
N PRO A 59 25.36 18.05 -6.43
CA PRO A 59 23.94 17.78 -6.54
C PRO A 59 23.33 17.48 -5.15
N PRO A 60 22.02 17.71 -4.96
CA PRO A 60 21.32 17.20 -3.78
C PRO A 60 21.46 15.67 -3.71
N PRO A 61 21.38 15.06 -2.51
CA PRO A 61 21.31 13.62 -2.39
C PRO A 61 20.09 13.07 -3.17
N PRO A 62 20.16 11.83 -3.68
CA PRO A 62 19.04 11.22 -4.38
C PRO A 62 17.80 11.17 -3.46
N PRO A 63 16.58 11.22 -4.03
CA PRO A 63 15.37 10.97 -3.25
C PRO A 63 15.48 9.60 -2.57
N ALA A 64 14.98 9.51 -1.33
CA ALA A 64 14.93 8.24 -0.62
C ALA A 64 14.08 7.22 -1.44
N PRO A 65 14.43 5.91 -1.41
CA PRO A 65 13.57 4.90 -2.01
C PRO A 65 12.19 4.95 -1.36
N ASP A 66 11.12 4.66 -2.13
CA ASP A 66 9.76 4.82 -1.63
C ASP A 66 9.54 4.00 -0.35
N ALA A 67 9.21 4.71 0.73
CA ALA A 67 9.02 4.14 2.05
C ALA A 67 7.78 3.24 2.14
N SER A 68 6.96 3.15 1.09
CA SER A 68 5.91 2.13 0.99
C SER A 68 6.50 0.74 0.63
N HIS A 69 7.38 0.61 -0.36
CA HIS A 69 7.63 -0.66 -1.07
C HIS A 69 9.03 -1.29 -0.88
N ARG A 70 9.68 -1.10 0.28
CA ARG A 70 10.92 -1.84 0.61
C ARG A 70 10.62 -3.29 0.98
N GLU A 71 11.39 -4.24 0.43
CA GLU A 71 11.46 -5.61 0.97
C GLU A 71 12.28 -5.64 2.27
N LEU A 72 12.12 -6.70 3.08
CA LEU A 72 12.93 -6.90 4.28
C LEU A 72 14.32 -7.42 3.91
N ALA A 73 15.35 -6.61 4.15
CA ALA A 73 16.73 -6.99 3.86
C ALA A 73 17.17 -8.23 4.66
N SER A 74 17.88 -9.14 3.98
CA SER A 74 18.48 -10.33 4.59
C SER A 74 19.85 -10.07 5.25
N ASP A 75 20.45 -8.91 5.01
CA ASP A 75 21.67 -8.46 5.67
C ASP A 75 21.33 -7.67 6.96
N PRO A 76 21.95 -7.97 8.11
CA PRO A 76 21.63 -7.32 9.38
C PRO A 76 22.01 -5.84 9.49
N ALA A 77 22.95 -5.32 8.68
CA ALA A 77 23.26 -3.89 8.69
C ALA A 77 22.20 -3.12 7.88
N GLN A 78 21.87 -3.60 6.68
CA GLN A 78 20.82 -3.02 5.85
C GLN A 78 19.44 -3.13 6.52
N LEU A 79 19.11 -4.25 7.16
CA LEU A 79 17.87 -4.42 7.92
C LEU A 79 17.73 -3.41 9.08
N ALA A 80 18.85 -3.03 9.70
CA ALA A 80 18.87 -2.01 10.74
C ALA A 80 18.74 -0.59 10.16
N ASP A 81 19.36 -0.30 9.02
CA ASP A 81 19.17 0.97 8.29
C ASP A 81 17.71 1.15 7.83
N ASP A 82 17.09 0.08 7.32
CA ASP A 82 15.71 0.10 6.87
C ASP A 82 14.75 0.32 8.05
N LEU A 83 14.97 -0.40 9.17
CA LEU A 83 14.25 -0.19 10.43
C LEU A 83 14.37 1.25 10.94
N VAL A 84 15.55 1.89 10.87
CA VAL A 84 15.74 3.29 11.28
C VAL A 84 14.87 4.24 10.44
N ALA A 85 14.80 4.03 9.13
CA ALA A 85 13.93 4.83 8.27
C ALA A 85 12.43 4.53 8.50
N ASP A 86 12.05 3.31 8.88
CA ASP A 86 10.67 2.97 9.25
C ASP A 86 10.26 3.60 10.61
N GLU A 87 11.17 3.58 11.60
CA GLU A 87 11.03 4.32 12.86
C GLU A 87 10.87 5.83 12.62
N HIS A 88 11.54 6.40 11.61
CA HIS A 88 11.34 7.80 11.24
C HIS A 88 9.99 8.04 10.55
N ALA A 89 9.60 7.22 9.58
CA ALA A 89 8.31 7.33 8.89
C ALA A 89 7.11 7.25 9.85
N LEU A 90 7.17 6.36 10.84
CA LEU A 90 6.13 6.18 11.88
C LEU A 90 6.01 7.34 12.88
N ARG A 91 6.97 8.28 12.88
CA ARG A 91 6.97 9.49 13.71
C ARG A 91 6.68 10.77 12.95
N ASP A 92 6.70 10.74 11.63
CA ASP A 92 6.37 11.90 10.81
C ASP A 92 4.83 12.05 10.71
N PRO A 93 4.23 13.12 11.28
CA PRO A 93 2.79 13.35 11.17
C PRO A 93 2.33 13.71 9.74
N ALA A 94 3.25 13.89 8.78
CA ALA A 94 2.95 14.05 7.36
C ALA A 94 2.94 12.72 6.58
N SER A 95 3.36 11.59 7.18
CA SER A 95 3.35 10.27 6.51
C SER A 95 1.93 9.83 6.16
N PRO A 96 1.64 9.48 4.88
CA PRO A 96 0.35 8.90 4.50
C PRO A 96 0.07 7.56 5.19
N GLU A 97 -1.20 7.24 5.41
CA GLU A 97 -1.63 5.99 6.05
C GLU A 97 -1.01 4.72 5.43
N ALA A 98 -0.91 4.65 4.10
CA ALA A 98 -0.27 3.52 3.40
C ALA A 98 1.25 3.39 3.72
N VAL A 99 1.94 4.50 3.97
CA VAL A 99 3.35 4.51 4.39
C VAL A 99 3.46 4.11 5.86
N LEU A 100 2.53 4.56 6.72
CA LEU A 100 2.48 4.17 8.13
C LEU A 100 2.20 2.66 8.30
N ASP A 101 1.28 2.09 7.53
CA ASP A 101 0.97 0.66 7.55
C ASP A 101 2.14 -0.19 7.04
N ALA A 102 2.77 0.21 5.92
CA ALA A 102 3.93 -0.48 5.36
C ALA A 102 5.16 -0.40 6.29
N ALA A 103 5.42 0.76 6.89
CA ALA A 103 6.50 0.94 7.85
C ALA A 103 6.24 0.14 9.14
N ALA A 104 5.02 0.11 9.66
CA ALA A 104 4.67 -0.69 10.84
C ALA A 104 4.83 -2.20 10.59
N TYR A 105 4.43 -2.68 9.40
CA TYR A 105 4.63 -4.07 8.99
C TYR A 105 6.12 -4.46 9.00
N ARG A 106 6.97 -3.67 8.33
CA ARG A 106 8.41 -3.93 8.28
C ARG A 106 9.10 -3.74 9.62
N GLN A 107 8.80 -2.67 10.36
CA GLN A 107 9.31 -2.42 11.71
C GLN A 107 9.06 -3.63 12.62
N GLN A 108 7.82 -4.16 12.62
CA GLN A 108 7.47 -5.34 13.41
C GLN A 108 8.28 -6.57 12.96
N ALA A 109 8.38 -6.83 11.66
CA ALA A 109 9.09 -7.98 11.13
C ALA A 109 10.61 -7.90 11.38
N ALA A 110 11.22 -6.72 11.21
CA ALA A 110 12.62 -6.45 11.52
C ALA A 110 12.92 -6.71 13.00
N TYR A 111 12.10 -6.21 13.93
CA TYR A 111 12.26 -6.54 15.36
C TYR A 111 12.07 -8.03 15.65
N ARG A 112 11.11 -8.72 14.99
CA ARG A 112 10.95 -10.18 15.12
C ARG A 112 12.18 -10.96 14.64
N ILE A 113 12.84 -10.51 13.58
CA ILE A 113 14.06 -11.12 13.03
C ILE A 113 15.25 -10.84 13.96
N LEU A 114 15.56 -9.57 14.24
CA LEU A 114 16.69 -9.16 15.07
C LEU A 114 16.58 -9.67 16.53
N GLY A 115 15.36 -9.73 17.07
CA GLY A 115 15.10 -10.35 18.37
C GLY A 115 15.35 -11.86 18.41
N ARG A 116 15.30 -12.55 17.25
CA ARG A 116 15.64 -13.99 17.09
C ARG A 116 17.13 -14.24 16.79
N HIS A 117 17.90 -13.22 16.43
CA HIS A 117 19.32 -13.34 16.05
C HIS A 117 20.25 -12.44 16.92
N PRO A 118 20.49 -12.76 18.22
CA PRO A 118 21.42 -12.01 19.07
C PRO A 118 22.85 -11.93 18.53
N GLU A 119 23.26 -12.89 17.71
CA GLU A 119 24.54 -12.87 16.99
C GLU A 119 24.67 -11.72 15.98
N TRP A 120 23.56 -11.06 15.62
CA TRP A 120 23.55 -9.87 14.75
C TRP A 120 23.64 -8.54 15.53
N ASP A 121 23.51 -8.53 16.86
CA ASP A 121 23.60 -7.30 17.67
C ASP A 121 24.88 -6.47 17.41
N PRO A 122 26.09 -7.07 17.25
CA PRO A 122 27.31 -6.32 16.96
C PRO A 122 27.33 -5.66 15.56
N ILE A 123 26.38 -6.00 14.68
CA ILE A 123 26.28 -5.48 13.31
C ILE A 123 25.10 -4.51 13.19
N ALA A 124 23.92 -4.90 13.67
CA ALA A 124 22.70 -4.12 13.59
C ALA A 124 22.70 -2.92 14.55
N ARG A 125 23.03 -3.13 15.83
CA ARG A 125 22.92 -2.09 16.87
C ARG A 125 23.79 -0.85 16.59
N PRO A 126 25.02 -0.95 16.03
CA PRO A 126 25.81 0.23 15.65
C PRO A 126 25.26 1.06 14.47
N ARG A 127 24.25 0.58 13.73
CA ARG A 127 23.55 1.36 12.69
C ARG A 127 22.51 2.31 13.28
N ILE A 128 21.97 1.98 14.45
CA ILE A 128 20.88 2.71 15.08
C ILE A 128 21.37 4.06 15.61
N PRO A 129 20.75 5.20 15.22
CA PRO A 129 21.19 6.51 15.69
C PRO A 129 20.90 6.68 17.20
N PRO A 130 21.67 7.50 17.93
CA PRO A 130 21.51 7.67 19.38
C PRO A 130 20.11 8.10 19.84
N SER A 131 19.33 8.77 18.97
CA SER A 131 17.95 9.16 19.20
C SER A 131 16.94 8.01 19.21
N LEU A 132 17.25 6.89 18.53
CA LEU A 132 16.39 5.70 18.46
C LEU A 132 16.96 4.51 19.25
N LEU A 133 18.21 4.59 19.71
CA LEU A 133 18.92 3.45 20.32
C LEU A 133 18.19 2.86 21.54
N THR A 134 17.60 3.68 22.41
CA THR A 134 16.80 3.18 23.54
C THR A 134 15.49 2.54 23.10
N THR A 135 14.83 3.06 22.06
CA THR A 135 13.63 2.43 21.47
C THR A 135 13.98 1.08 20.86
N TYR A 136 15.11 1.00 20.13
CA TYR A 136 15.61 -0.24 19.57
C TYR A 136 15.91 -1.29 20.64
N ASP A 137 16.73 -0.96 21.64
CA ASP A 137 17.12 -1.88 22.71
C ASP A 137 15.89 -2.45 23.42
N ARG A 138 14.93 -1.59 23.80
CA ARG A 138 13.68 -2.01 24.47
C ARG A 138 12.80 -2.92 23.62
N ASN A 139 12.65 -2.64 22.34
CA ASN A 139 11.87 -3.51 21.44
C ASN A 139 12.54 -4.88 21.24
N ILE A 140 13.88 -4.91 21.15
CA ILE A 140 14.66 -6.14 21.03
C ILE A 140 14.59 -6.97 22.31
N ASP A 141 14.76 -6.36 23.48
CA ASP A 141 14.67 -7.03 24.78
C ASP A 141 13.26 -7.56 25.03
N ALA A 142 12.21 -6.75 24.84
CA ALA A 142 10.81 -7.22 24.93
C ALA A 142 10.53 -8.40 24.00
N ARG A 143 11.11 -8.40 22.78
CA ARG A 143 10.95 -9.48 21.80
C ARG A 143 11.67 -10.76 22.22
N ARG A 144 12.83 -10.67 22.87
CA ARG A 144 13.57 -11.80 23.45
C ARG A 144 12.83 -12.38 24.65
N GLU A 145 12.33 -11.53 25.53
CA GLU A 145 11.56 -11.92 26.72
C GLU A 145 10.25 -12.64 26.33
N LEU A 146 9.47 -12.12 25.38
CA LEU A 146 8.30 -12.83 24.86
C LEU A 146 8.65 -14.13 24.14
N GLY A 147 9.83 -14.21 23.50
CA GLY A 147 10.35 -15.46 22.93
C GLY A 147 10.51 -16.54 23.99
N ALA A 148 11.21 -16.19 25.08
CA ALA A 148 11.44 -17.05 26.25
C ALA A 148 10.16 -17.39 27.03
N LEU A 149 9.17 -16.48 27.07
CA LEU A 149 7.84 -16.71 27.65
C LEU A 149 7.07 -17.85 26.96
N GLY A 150 7.41 -18.18 25.71
CA GLY A 150 6.78 -19.25 24.94
C GLY A 150 6.21 -18.83 23.59
N GLU A 151 6.32 -17.56 23.17
CA GLU A 151 6.05 -17.20 21.77
C GLU A 151 7.13 -17.75 20.81
N GLY A 152 8.27 -18.24 21.30
CA GLY A 152 9.33 -18.85 20.48
C GLY A 152 9.85 -20.22 20.94
N ALA A 153 9.56 -20.64 22.18
CA ALA A 153 10.20 -21.84 22.78
C ALA A 153 9.84 -23.19 22.12
N VAL A 154 8.66 -23.30 21.50
CA VAL A 154 8.27 -24.43 20.65
C VAL A 154 7.55 -23.90 19.42
N ALA A 155 8.19 -24.03 18.25
CA ALA A 155 7.60 -23.68 16.96
C ALA A 155 6.35 -24.55 16.71
N ARG A 156 5.19 -23.92 16.50
CA ARG A 156 3.91 -24.64 16.38
C ARG A 156 3.75 -25.29 15.02
N THR A 157 3.27 -26.54 14.98
CA THR A 157 2.83 -27.23 13.76
C THR A 157 1.38 -26.89 13.38
N THR A 158 0.64 -26.25 14.29
CA THR A 158 -0.75 -25.82 14.10
C THR A 158 -0.93 -24.33 14.38
N LEU A 159 -1.87 -23.70 13.66
CA LEU A 159 -2.37 -22.37 13.98
C LEU A 159 -3.56 -22.46 14.96
N PRO A 160 -3.76 -21.44 15.81
CA PRO A 160 -4.78 -21.48 16.85
C PRO A 160 -6.21 -21.27 16.31
N ALA A 161 -7.18 -21.77 17.08
CA ALA A 161 -8.62 -21.52 16.90
C ALA A 161 -8.99 -20.09 17.36
N TRP A 162 -8.54 -19.10 16.59
CA TRP A 162 -8.79 -17.68 16.84
C TRP A 162 -9.62 -17.07 15.71
N ARG A 163 -10.29 -15.95 16.02
CA ARG A 163 -10.74 -14.99 15.01
C ARG A 163 -9.88 -13.73 15.13
N ILE A 164 -9.33 -13.25 14.02
CA ILE A 164 -8.61 -11.97 13.97
C ILE A 164 -9.56 -10.89 13.46
N VAL A 165 -9.80 -9.89 14.30
CA VAL A 165 -10.69 -8.75 14.03
C VAL A 165 -9.90 -7.45 13.92
N ALA A 166 -10.53 -6.39 13.42
CA ALA A 166 -10.00 -5.04 13.60
C ALA A 166 -10.00 -4.65 15.09
N PRO A 167 -9.01 -3.89 15.57
CA PRO A 167 -9.05 -3.32 16.92
C PRO A 167 -10.15 -2.25 17.03
N ALA A 168 -10.44 -1.80 18.25
CA ALA A 168 -11.13 -0.51 18.43
C ALA A 168 -10.23 0.65 17.93
N PRO A 169 -10.80 1.81 17.52
CA PRO A 169 -10.02 2.94 17.03
C PRO A 169 -8.88 3.38 17.97
N ALA A 170 -7.78 3.87 17.38
CA ALA A 170 -6.58 4.24 18.11
C ALA A 170 -6.83 5.35 19.17
N ASP A 171 -7.67 6.32 18.84
CA ASP A 171 -8.08 7.42 19.69
C ASP A 171 -9.06 6.97 20.79
N GLU A 172 -10.01 6.09 20.48
CA GLU A 172 -10.86 5.42 21.48
C GLU A 172 -10.02 4.64 22.51
N LEU A 173 -9.07 3.81 22.06
CA LEU A 173 -8.18 3.05 22.93
C LEU A 173 -7.35 3.98 23.82
N LEU A 174 -6.77 5.04 23.26
CA LEU A 174 -6.06 6.07 24.04
C LEU A 174 -6.96 6.78 25.05
N GLY A 175 -8.25 6.97 24.74
CA GLY A 175 -9.27 7.38 25.70
C GLY A 175 -9.43 6.38 26.84
N TYR A 176 -9.67 5.10 26.54
CA TYR A 176 -9.89 4.06 27.54
C TYR A 176 -8.68 3.84 28.47
N TYR A 177 -7.44 3.99 27.99
CA TYR A 177 -6.26 3.96 28.86
C TYR A 177 -6.17 5.17 29.80
N ARG A 178 -6.63 6.35 29.35
CA ARG A 178 -6.64 7.58 30.16
C ARG A 178 -7.74 7.54 31.22
N ASP A 179 -8.95 7.10 30.87
CA ASP A 179 -10.04 6.80 31.81
C ASP A 179 -9.55 5.86 32.92
N ALA A 180 -8.85 4.78 32.56
CA ALA A 180 -8.33 3.80 33.50
C ALA A 180 -7.19 4.36 34.36
N GLN A 181 -6.29 5.17 33.79
CA GLN A 181 -5.23 5.84 34.55
C GLN A 181 -5.79 6.81 35.58
N GLU A 182 -6.79 7.63 35.22
CA GLU A 182 -7.44 8.54 36.16
C GLU A 182 -8.17 7.77 37.28
N ALA A 183 -8.85 6.68 36.93
CA ALA A 183 -9.62 5.87 37.88
C ALA A 183 -8.79 4.96 38.80
N SER A 184 -7.54 4.63 38.46
CA SER A 184 -6.74 3.64 39.22
C SER A 184 -5.30 4.03 39.54
N GLY A 185 -4.75 5.10 38.95
CA GLY A 185 -3.35 5.49 39.11
C GLY A 185 -2.34 4.58 38.41
N VAL A 186 -2.81 3.62 37.59
CA VAL A 186 -1.97 2.77 36.73
C VAL A 186 -1.77 3.48 35.40
N ASP A 187 -0.53 3.76 35.02
CA ASP A 187 -0.27 4.60 33.85
C ASP A 187 -0.69 3.96 32.51
N TRP A 188 -1.10 4.82 31.58
CA TRP A 188 -1.67 4.44 30.28
C TRP A 188 -0.72 3.56 29.46
N ALA A 189 0.60 3.77 29.61
CA ALA A 189 1.63 3.07 28.84
C ALA A 189 1.72 1.59 29.26
N HIS A 190 1.63 1.27 30.55
CA HIS A 190 1.57 -0.13 30.99
C HIS A 190 0.26 -0.81 30.60
N LEU A 191 -0.88 -0.10 30.64
CA LEU A 191 -2.16 -0.64 30.18
C LEU A 191 -2.17 -0.91 28.66
N ALA A 192 -1.56 -0.03 27.87
CA ALA A 192 -1.36 -0.22 26.44
C ALA A 192 -0.39 -1.37 26.15
N ALA A 193 0.74 -1.46 26.85
CA ALA A 193 1.71 -2.56 26.70
C ALA A 193 1.10 -3.94 27.02
N ILE A 194 0.22 -4.03 28.03
CA ILE A 194 -0.54 -5.25 28.31
C ILE A 194 -1.50 -5.58 27.15
N ASN A 195 -2.32 -4.65 26.68
CA ASN A 195 -3.25 -4.90 25.56
C ASN A 195 -2.52 -5.28 24.25
N LEU A 196 -1.34 -4.70 24.02
CA LEU A 196 -0.43 -5.07 22.92
C LEU A 196 0.01 -6.54 23.05
N ILE A 197 0.50 -6.94 24.23
CA ILE A 197 0.99 -8.31 24.48
C ILE A 197 -0.14 -9.33 24.41
N GLU A 198 -1.26 -9.10 25.11
CA GLU A 198 -2.34 -10.08 25.29
C GLU A 198 -3.12 -10.34 24.00
N THR A 199 -3.49 -9.30 23.23
CA THR A 199 -4.34 -9.47 22.03
C THR A 199 -3.98 -8.59 20.82
N ARG A 200 -2.84 -7.90 20.83
CA ARG A 200 -2.46 -6.90 19.82
C ARG A 200 -3.54 -5.81 19.65
N PHE A 201 -3.99 -5.26 20.78
CA PHE A 201 -5.05 -4.25 20.90
C PHE A 201 -6.47 -4.74 20.57
N GLY A 202 -6.85 -5.93 21.04
CA GLY A 202 -8.16 -6.53 20.83
C GLY A 202 -8.33 -7.29 19.51
N ARG A 203 -7.30 -7.34 18.65
CA ARG A 203 -7.32 -8.07 17.37
C ARG A 203 -7.56 -9.57 17.55
N ILE A 204 -6.98 -10.18 18.59
CA ILE A 204 -7.13 -11.61 18.87
C ILE A 204 -8.45 -11.85 19.61
N ALA A 205 -9.53 -12.05 18.85
CA ALA A 205 -10.82 -12.50 19.38
C ALA A 205 -10.81 -14.04 19.55
N GLY A 206 -10.19 -14.49 20.65
CA GLY A 206 -10.09 -15.90 21.02
C GLY A 206 -10.04 -16.11 22.54
N VAL A 207 -10.20 -17.38 22.94
CA VAL A 207 -10.00 -17.84 24.31
C VAL A 207 -8.61 -18.45 24.43
N SER A 208 -7.84 -18.11 25.46
CA SER A 208 -6.52 -18.71 25.69
C SER A 208 -6.62 -20.15 26.20
N SER A 209 -5.52 -20.89 26.17
CA SER A 209 -5.42 -22.24 26.76
C SER A 209 -5.69 -22.27 28.28
N ALA A 210 -5.60 -21.13 28.96
CA ALA A 210 -5.96 -20.98 30.37
C ALA A 210 -7.46 -20.68 30.58
N GLY A 211 -8.25 -20.51 29.51
CA GLY A 211 -9.65 -20.10 29.57
C GLY A 211 -9.85 -18.58 29.69
N ALA A 212 -8.80 -17.78 29.45
CA ALA A 212 -8.84 -16.32 29.53
C ALA A 212 -9.43 -15.69 28.26
N GLN A 213 -10.04 -14.51 28.38
CA GLN A 213 -10.94 -13.94 27.38
C GLN A 213 -10.86 -12.41 27.30
N GLY A 214 -11.32 -11.86 26.17
CA GLY A 214 -11.41 -10.42 25.95
C GLY A 214 -10.07 -9.77 25.59
N PRO A 215 -10.05 -8.46 25.28
CA PRO A 215 -8.84 -7.75 24.84
C PRO A 215 -7.69 -7.78 25.85
N MET A 216 -8.01 -7.82 27.15
CA MET A 216 -7.02 -7.86 28.23
C MET A 216 -6.78 -9.28 28.78
N GLN A 217 -7.30 -10.34 28.12
CA GLN A 217 -7.16 -11.76 28.47
C GLN A 217 -7.37 -12.06 29.96
N PHE A 218 -8.54 -11.72 30.49
CA PHE A 218 -8.91 -12.08 31.86
C PHE A 218 -9.52 -13.48 31.96
N LEU A 219 -9.20 -14.21 33.02
CA LEU A 219 -10.05 -15.31 33.47
C LEU A 219 -11.42 -14.75 33.89
N PRO A 220 -12.56 -15.37 33.53
CA PRO A 220 -13.88 -14.87 33.89
C PRO A 220 -14.11 -14.64 35.39
N SER A 221 -13.48 -15.46 36.25
CA SER A 221 -13.51 -15.28 37.71
C SER A 221 -12.75 -14.03 38.18
N THR A 222 -11.59 -13.74 37.58
CA THR A 222 -10.83 -12.51 37.83
C THR A 222 -11.60 -11.29 37.30
N PHE A 223 -12.21 -11.39 36.12
CA PHE A 223 -13.04 -10.31 35.59
C PHE A 223 -14.30 -10.09 36.43
N ALA A 224 -14.92 -11.12 37.01
CA ALA A 224 -16.04 -10.94 37.94
C ALA A 224 -15.67 -10.12 39.18
N ALA A 225 -14.41 -10.20 39.63
CA ALA A 225 -13.91 -9.41 40.77
C ALA A 225 -13.52 -7.96 40.41
N TYR A 226 -12.94 -7.73 39.21
CA TYR A 226 -12.36 -6.43 38.84
C TYR A 226 -13.06 -5.70 37.68
N GLY A 227 -14.02 -6.34 37.01
CA GLY A 227 -14.78 -5.82 35.86
C GLY A 227 -15.84 -4.79 36.20
N GLY A 228 -16.27 -4.70 37.48
CA GLY A 228 -17.24 -3.70 37.94
C GLY A 228 -18.65 -3.86 37.36
N GLY A 229 -18.98 -5.04 36.83
CA GLY A 229 -20.26 -5.32 36.16
C GLY A 229 -20.32 -4.99 34.67
N GLY A 230 -19.22 -4.56 34.05
CA GLY A 230 -19.11 -4.38 32.59
C GLY A 230 -18.98 -5.71 31.83
N ASP A 231 -18.67 -5.63 30.54
CA ASP A 231 -18.44 -6.81 29.67
C ASP A 231 -16.94 -7.14 29.54
N ILE A 232 -16.59 -8.44 29.61
CA ILE A 232 -15.20 -8.89 29.43
C ILE A 232 -14.70 -8.67 28.00
N HIS A 233 -15.59 -8.70 27.01
CA HIS A 233 -15.27 -8.51 25.60
C HIS A 233 -15.23 -7.02 25.18
N SER A 234 -15.90 -6.12 25.91
CA SER A 234 -15.81 -4.67 25.77
C SER A 234 -14.38 -4.17 26.00
N PRO A 235 -13.71 -3.55 25.01
CA PRO A 235 -12.34 -3.05 25.18
C PRO A 235 -12.21 -2.09 26.36
N ARG A 236 -13.17 -1.15 26.51
CA ARG A 236 -13.19 -0.20 27.62
C ARG A 236 -13.27 -0.91 28.97
N ASP A 237 -14.22 -1.82 29.16
CA ASP A 237 -14.43 -2.43 30.47
C ASP A 237 -13.31 -3.40 30.85
N SER A 238 -12.73 -4.10 29.88
CA SER A 238 -11.51 -4.91 30.03
C SER A 238 -10.30 -4.06 30.44
N ILE A 239 -10.09 -2.89 29.80
CA ILE A 239 -9.00 -1.95 30.17
C ILE A 239 -9.21 -1.35 31.57
N MET A 240 -10.45 -0.95 31.90
CA MET A 240 -10.81 -0.48 33.25
C MET A 240 -10.63 -1.57 34.31
N ALA A 241 -10.87 -2.84 33.96
CA ALA A 241 -10.63 -3.98 34.85
C ALA A 241 -9.13 -4.22 35.10
N ALA A 242 -8.28 -4.07 34.07
CA ALA A 242 -6.83 -4.13 34.23
C ALA A 242 -6.29 -3.00 35.13
N GLY A 243 -6.78 -1.78 34.96
CA GLY A 243 -6.45 -0.65 35.84
C GLY A 243 -6.79 -0.96 37.31
N ARG A 244 -8.00 -1.46 37.58
CA ARG A 244 -8.44 -1.82 38.95
C ARG A 244 -7.70 -3.03 39.52
N PHE A 245 -7.42 -4.06 38.71
CA PHE A 245 -6.65 -5.24 39.11
C PHE A 245 -5.23 -4.83 39.57
N LEU A 246 -4.52 -4.06 38.74
CA LEU A 246 -3.13 -3.68 39.01
C LEU A 246 -3.03 -2.73 40.22
N ALA A 247 -3.95 -1.79 40.36
CA ALA A 247 -4.05 -0.93 41.53
C ALA A 247 -4.28 -1.74 42.83
N ALA A 248 -5.19 -2.72 42.80
CA ALA A 248 -5.46 -3.59 43.95
C ALA A 248 -4.26 -4.48 44.34
N HIS A 249 -3.37 -4.80 43.40
CA HIS A 249 -2.12 -5.52 43.66
C HIS A 249 -0.92 -4.60 43.95
N GLY A 250 -1.16 -3.30 44.18
CA GLY A 250 -0.16 -2.35 44.66
C GLY A 250 0.80 -1.83 43.58
N PHE A 251 0.34 -1.66 42.33
CA PHE A 251 1.17 -1.19 41.21
C PHE A 251 1.97 0.10 41.52
N ALA A 252 1.41 1.03 42.29
CA ALA A 252 2.07 2.27 42.68
C ALA A 252 3.20 2.10 43.72
N GLN A 253 3.24 0.96 44.43
CA GLN A 253 4.25 0.63 45.45
C GLN A 253 5.23 -0.45 44.98
N ASN A 254 4.75 -1.43 44.22
CA ASN A 254 5.55 -2.50 43.62
C ASN A 254 4.93 -2.95 42.28
N ARG A 255 5.24 -2.17 41.24
CA ARG A 255 4.85 -2.42 39.83
C ARG A 255 5.18 -3.84 39.37
N GLU A 256 6.39 -4.33 39.66
CA GLU A 256 6.83 -5.65 39.19
C GLU A 256 5.99 -6.78 39.80
N ASN A 257 5.69 -6.74 41.11
CA ASN A 257 4.76 -7.69 41.71
C ASN A 257 3.36 -7.55 41.12
N ALA A 258 2.84 -6.33 40.92
CA ALA A 258 1.50 -6.15 40.36
C ALA A 258 1.38 -6.76 38.94
N LEU A 259 2.40 -6.56 38.09
CA LEU A 259 2.48 -7.20 36.77
C LEU A 259 2.67 -8.72 36.87
N TYR A 260 3.48 -9.22 37.81
CA TYR A 260 3.64 -10.65 38.05
C TYR A 260 2.33 -11.31 38.54
N ARG A 261 1.48 -10.58 39.27
CA ARG A 261 0.13 -11.06 39.65
C ARG A 261 -0.82 -11.09 38.48
N TYR A 262 -0.63 -10.23 37.48
CA TYR A 262 -1.38 -10.25 36.23
C TYR A 262 -1.04 -11.51 35.41
N ASN A 263 0.26 -11.78 35.23
CA ASN A 263 0.77 -12.96 34.56
C ASN A 263 2.05 -13.42 35.29
N ASN A 264 2.06 -14.66 35.78
CA ASN A 264 3.05 -15.19 36.75
C ASN A 264 4.40 -15.56 36.09
N SER A 265 4.96 -14.65 35.31
CA SER A 265 6.25 -14.81 34.63
C SER A 265 7.04 -13.51 34.60
N TYR A 266 8.28 -13.52 35.07
CA TYR A 266 9.16 -12.35 35.00
C TYR A 266 9.53 -11.96 33.56
N HIS A 267 9.43 -12.89 32.59
CA HIS A 267 9.58 -12.57 31.17
C HIS A 267 8.47 -11.64 30.69
N TYR A 268 7.22 -11.90 31.11
CA TYR A 268 6.09 -11.01 30.83
C TYR A 268 6.27 -9.64 31.50
N VAL A 269 6.68 -9.62 32.79
CA VAL A 269 6.92 -8.37 33.53
C VAL A 269 7.95 -7.48 32.82
N ARG A 270 9.06 -8.04 32.33
CA ARG A 270 10.08 -7.27 31.59
C ARG A 270 9.53 -6.78 30.25
N ALA A 271 8.94 -7.65 29.43
CA ALA A 271 8.35 -7.25 28.15
C ALA A 271 7.27 -6.14 28.28
N VAL A 272 6.42 -6.17 29.31
CA VAL A 272 5.46 -5.09 29.60
C VAL A 272 6.21 -3.79 29.97
N ASN A 273 7.16 -3.86 30.89
CA ASN A 273 7.95 -2.69 31.31
C ASN A 273 8.72 -2.07 30.13
N ASP A 274 9.24 -2.88 29.21
CA ASP A 274 10.02 -2.43 28.06
C ASP A 274 9.15 -1.70 27.01
N TYR A 275 8.02 -2.28 26.60
CA TYR A 275 7.07 -1.58 25.72
C TYR A 275 6.46 -0.34 26.38
N ALA A 276 6.17 -0.40 27.68
CA ALA A 276 5.68 0.76 28.43
C ALA A 276 6.74 1.86 28.57
N ALA A 277 8.03 1.51 28.69
CA ALA A 277 9.12 2.48 28.71
C ALA A 277 9.24 3.22 27.37
N VAL A 278 9.09 2.53 26.24
CA VAL A 278 9.03 3.18 24.91
C VAL A 278 7.84 4.13 24.83
N LEU A 279 6.62 3.66 25.14
CA LEU A 279 5.41 4.49 25.10
C LEU A 279 5.43 5.69 26.07
N THR A 280 6.15 5.57 27.20
CA THR A 280 6.33 6.66 28.17
C THR A 280 7.34 7.71 27.69
N ALA A 281 8.44 7.28 27.06
CA ALA A 281 9.45 8.18 26.52
C ALA A 281 9.01 8.85 25.22
N ASP A 282 8.25 8.13 24.40
CA ASP A 282 7.77 8.53 23.09
C ASP A 282 6.34 8.00 22.82
N PRO A 283 5.31 8.82 23.11
CA PRO A 283 3.93 8.46 22.82
C PRO A 283 3.62 8.23 21.33
N ALA A 284 4.46 8.74 20.40
CA ALA A 284 4.26 8.51 18.96
C ALA A 284 4.56 7.05 18.55
N ALA A 285 5.32 6.29 19.36
CA ALA A 285 5.51 4.86 19.15
C ALA A 285 4.20 4.05 19.16
N PHE A 286 3.14 4.58 19.78
CA PHE A 286 1.80 3.99 19.72
C PHE A 286 1.28 3.89 18.27
N THR A 287 1.65 4.81 17.38
CA THR A 287 1.30 4.81 15.95
C THR A 287 1.77 3.53 15.23
N GLY A 288 2.98 3.06 15.56
CA GLY A 288 3.54 1.80 15.04
C GLY A 288 2.93 0.58 15.72
N TYR A 289 2.96 0.53 17.06
CA TYR A 289 2.42 -0.59 17.82
C TYR A 289 0.92 -0.84 17.54
N TYR A 290 0.13 0.22 17.35
CA TYR A 290 -1.29 0.10 17.00
C TYR A 290 -1.50 -0.62 15.66
N ARG A 291 -0.57 -0.49 14.71
CA ARG A 291 -0.63 -1.12 13.37
C ARG A 291 -0.05 -2.53 13.32
N TRP A 292 0.73 -2.95 14.32
CA TRP A 292 1.35 -4.27 14.38
C TRP A 292 0.34 -5.42 14.26
N GLY A 293 0.65 -6.37 13.36
CA GLY A 293 -0.18 -7.53 13.02
C GLY A 293 -0.05 -8.70 14.00
N VAL A 294 -0.91 -9.71 13.80
CA VAL A 294 -0.94 -10.94 14.61
C VAL A 294 -0.08 -12.01 13.95
N TYR A 295 1.18 -12.10 14.39
CA TYR A 295 2.10 -13.18 13.99
C TYR A 295 2.04 -14.37 14.96
N VAL A 296 2.00 -15.58 14.40
CA VAL A 296 2.20 -16.85 15.12
C VAL A 296 3.53 -17.46 14.69
N THR A 297 4.37 -17.83 15.65
CA THR A 297 5.64 -18.53 15.40
C THR A 297 5.38 -20.02 15.13
N THR A 298 5.72 -20.50 13.95
CA THR A 298 5.41 -21.86 13.47
C THR A 298 6.65 -22.62 13.04
N THR A 299 6.52 -23.93 12.78
CA THR A 299 7.58 -24.74 12.14
C THR A 299 7.90 -24.31 10.70
N ALA A 300 7.07 -23.46 10.08
CA ALA A 300 7.32 -22.84 8.78
C ALA A 300 7.85 -21.39 8.90
N GLY A 301 8.19 -20.94 10.11
CA GLY A 301 8.59 -19.55 10.39
C GLY A 301 7.44 -18.71 10.96
N ASP A 302 7.56 -17.38 10.82
CA ASP A 302 6.58 -16.43 11.33
C ASP A 302 5.39 -16.28 10.37
N VAL A 303 4.22 -16.79 10.75
CA VAL A 303 3.00 -16.73 9.94
C VAL A 303 2.12 -15.57 10.40
N LEU A 304 1.83 -14.63 9.50
CA LEU A 304 0.87 -13.55 9.72
C LEU A 304 -0.56 -14.08 9.58
N LEU A 305 -1.41 -13.75 10.56
CA LEU A 305 -2.85 -13.96 10.50
C LEU A 305 -3.53 -12.61 10.19
N PRO A 306 -4.12 -12.43 8.98
CA PRO A 306 -4.78 -11.19 8.60
C PRO A 306 -6.12 -11.02 9.32
N ILE A 307 -6.61 -9.78 9.37
CA ILE A 307 -8.00 -9.50 9.77
C ILE A 307 -8.94 -10.30 8.85
N GLY A 308 -9.87 -11.04 9.44
CA GLY A 308 -10.73 -11.99 8.73
C GLY A 308 -10.31 -13.46 8.85
N TYR A 309 -9.09 -13.77 9.32
CA TYR A 309 -8.76 -15.13 9.76
C TYR A 309 -9.76 -15.58 10.83
N ALA A 310 -10.39 -16.74 10.65
CA ALA A 310 -11.35 -17.30 11.59
C ALA A 310 -11.35 -18.82 11.51
N GLU A 311 -10.91 -19.48 12.58
CA GLU A 311 -10.86 -20.95 12.66
C GLU A 311 -11.50 -21.43 13.98
N THR A 312 -12.38 -22.43 13.90
CA THR A 312 -13.11 -22.98 15.06
C THR A 312 -12.35 -24.07 15.81
N SER A 313 -11.26 -24.56 15.23
CA SER A 313 -10.39 -25.61 15.77
C SER A 313 -8.95 -25.37 15.28
N PRO A 314 -7.91 -25.79 16.02
CA PRO A 314 -6.54 -25.62 15.55
C PRO A 314 -6.30 -26.39 14.23
N ILE A 315 -5.78 -25.69 13.23
CA ILE A 315 -5.51 -26.22 11.89
C ILE A 315 -4.02 -26.49 11.69
N PRO A 316 -3.59 -27.45 10.86
CA PRO A 316 -2.18 -27.57 10.49
C PRO A 316 -1.68 -26.31 9.76
N VAL A 317 -0.43 -25.92 10.03
CA VAL A 317 0.21 -24.77 9.37
C VAL A 317 0.38 -25.02 7.87
N ALA A 318 0.64 -26.27 7.48
CA ALA A 318 0.71 -26.68 6.08
C ALA A 318 -0.62 -26.41 5.35
N ASP A 319 -1.75 -26.82 5.92
CA ASP A 319 -3.09 -26.65 5.35
C ASP A 319 -3.51 -25.17 5.26
N TYR A 320 -3.02 -24.32 6.15
CA TYR A 320 -3.19 -22.87 6.03
C TYR A 320 -2.34 -22.29 4.90
N LEU A 321 -1.04 -22.62 4.85
CA LEU A 321 -0.13 -22.09 3.82
C LEU A 321 -0.49 -22.63 2.42
N ALA A 322 -1.01 -23.86 2.33
CA ALA A 322 -1.61 -24.39 1.12
C ALA A 322 -2.83 -23.54 0.71
N ARG A 323 -3.81 -23.34 1.59
CA ARG A 323 -4.97 -22.46 1.30
C ARG A 323 -4.57 -21.03 0.94
N GLN A 324 -3.51 -20.46 1.54
CA GLN A 324 -2.97 -19.15 1.16
C GLN A 324 -2.26 -19.16 -0.21
N SER A 325 -1.59 -20.26 -0.56
CA SER A 325 -0.98 -20.49 -1.88
C SER A 325 -1.96 -20.96 -2.96
N GLU A 326 -3.20 -21.30 -2.58
CA GLU A 326 -4.32 -21.58 -3.47
C GLU A 326 -5.19 -20.32 -3.66
N SER A 327 -5.37 -19.51 -2.62
CA SER A 327 -6.03 -18.19 -2.71
C SER A 327 -5.16 -17.13 -3.36
N SER A 328 -3.83 -17.31 -3.34
CA SER A 328 -2.90 -16.55 -4.18
C SER A 328 -2.72 -17.31 -5.50
N PRO A 329 -3.35 -16.90 -6.61
CA PRO A 329 -3.34 -17.68 -7.85
C PRO A 329 -1.91 -17.86 -8.35
N ALA A 330 -1.47 -19.12 -8.44
CA ALA A 330 -0.09 -19.46 -8.80
C ALA A 330 0.31 -18.83 -10.15
N VAL A 331 1.15 -17.80 -10.09
CA VAL A 331 1.54 -17.00 -11.25
C VAL A 331 2.34 -17.85 -12.22
N ARG A 332 1.74 -18.14 -13.38
CA ARG A 332 2.43 -18.85 -14.45
C ARG A 332 3.22 -17.84 -15.27
N ILE A 333 4.49 -17.67 -14.90
CA ILE A 333 5.48 -16.82 -15.58
C ILE A 333 6.72 -17.65 -15.94
N SER A 334 7.27 -17.46 -17.13
CA SER A 334 8.55 -18.06 -17.54
C SER A 334 9.73 -17.23 -17.03
N THR A 335 10.93 -17.82 -16.96
CA THR A 335 12.15 -17.07 -16.63
C THR A 335 12.41 -15.93 -17.63
N GLY A 336 12.08 -16.13 -18.92
CA GLY A 336 12.16 -15.10 -19.95
C GLY A 336 11.16 -13.97 -19.69
N SER A 337 9.91 -14.29 -19.40
CA SER A 337 8.88 -13.30 -19.08
C SER A 337 9.16 -12.54 -17.78
N ASP A 338 9.69 -13.18 -16.73
CA ASP A 338 10.09 -12.48 -15.49
C ASP A 338 11.27 -11.52 -15.76
N GLN A 339 12.27 -11.92 -16.55
CA GLN A 339 13.35 -11.04 -17.00
C GLN A 339 12.86 -9.87 -17.89
N ILE A 340 11.80 -10.06 -18.68
CA ILE A 340 11.15 -8.97 -19.42
C ILE A 340 10.41 -8.04 -18.44
N LEU A 341 9.64 -8.60 -17.50
CA LEU A 341 8.89 -7.84 -16.50
C LEU A 341 9.81 -6.95 -15.66
N GLN A 342 10.94 -7.47 -15.16
CA GLN A 342 11.90 -6.68 -14.39
C GLN A 342 12.46 -5.49 -15.17
N ARG A 343 12.69 -5.63 -16.49
CA ARG A 343 13.10 -4.51 -17.36
C ARG A 343 11.96 -3.50 -17.53
N LEU A 344 10.74 -3.96 -17.77
CA LEU A 344 9.56 -3.08 -17.93
C LEU A 344 9.26 -2.28 -16.65
N LEU A 345 9.41 -2.90 -15.47
CA LEU A 345 9.27 -2.24 -14.16
C LEU A 345 10.43 -1.26 -13.88
N ALA A 346 11.65 -1.55 -14.35
CA ALA A 346 12.75 -0.58 -14.31
C ALA A 346 12.44 0.63 -15.22
N THR A 347 11.89 0.42 -16.42
CA THR A 347 11.43 1.50 -17.30
C THR A 347 10.31 2.33 -16.66
N ARG A 348 9.30 1.68 -16.04
CA ARG A 348 8.21 2.37 -15.33
C ARG A 348 8.70 3.27 -14.19
N ARG A 349 9.67 2.81 -13.40
CA ARG A 349 10.29 3.59 -12.31
C ARG A 349 11.19 4.72 -12.81
N ALA A 350 11.70 4.63 -14.04
CA ALA A 350 12.52 5.65 -14.68
C ALA A 350 11.71 6.66 -15.53
N THR A 351 10.40 6.50 -15.64
CA THR A 351 9.50 7.37 -16.41
C THR A 351 8.67 8.24 -15.45
N GLU A 352 8.50 9.53 -15.78
CA GLU A 352 7.66 10.43 -14.98
C GLU A 352 6.21 9.93 -14.91
N ALA A 353 5.52 10.23 -13.81
CA ALA A 353 4.16 9.74 -13.52
C ALA A 353 3.04 10.39 -14.37
N ASP A 354 3.35 10.98 -15.52
CA ASP A 354 2.35 11.48 -16.47
C ASP A 354 1.68 10.30 -17.20
N PRO A 355 0.33 10.19 -17.23
CA PRO A 355 -0.36 9.05 -17.83
C PRO A 355 -0.10 8.85 -19.33
N ALA A 356 0.22 9.92 -20.09
CA ALA A 356 0.49 9.83 -21.52
C ALA A 356 1.95 9.41 -21.79
N ALA A 357 2.92 9.97 -21.05
CA ALA A 357 4.32 9.54 -21.11
C ALA A 357 4.49 8.08 -20.66
N LEU A 358 3.84 7.68 -19.56
CA LEU A 358 3.79 6.28 -19.12
C LEU A 358 3.21 5.37 -20.19
N ALA A 359 2.10 5.78 -20.83
CA ALA A 359 1.50 5.00 -21.90
C ALA A 359 2.39 4.90 -23.14
N GLU A 360 3.02 5.99 -23.59
CA GLU A 360 3.93 5.99 -24.73
C GLU A 360 5.12 5.05 -24.50
N VAL A 361 5.84 5.25 -23.40
CA VAL A 361 7.10 4.56 -23.12
C VAL A 361 6.86 3.07 -22.87
N LEU A 362 5.88 2.72 -22.03
CA LEU A 362 5.61 1.32 -21.68
C LEU A 362 4.98 0.54 -22.82
N SER A 363 4.05 1.14 -23.59
CA SER A 363 3.52 0.49 -24.80
C SER A 363 4.63 0.28 -25.83
N GLY A 364 5.58 1.22 -25.95
CA GLY A 364 6.71 1.17 -26.87
C GLY A 364 7.73 0.08 -26.56
N GLN A 365 7.92 -0.31 -25.29
CA GLN A 365 8.84 -1.40 -24.92
C GLN A 365 8.45 -2.78 -25.51
N PHE A 366 7.20 -2.95 -25.95
CA PHE A 366 6.72 -4.16 -26.60
C PHE A 366 6.88 -4.13 -28.13
N LEU A 367 7.29 -3.03 -28.76
CA LEU A 367 7.40 -2.98 -30.23
C LEU A 367 8.35 -4.07 -30.74
N GLY A 368 7.82 -4.93 -31.62
CA GLY A 368 8.53 -6.11 -32.11
C GLY A 368 8.33 -7.41 -31.30
N THR A 369 7.70 -7.37 -30.12
CA THR A 369 7.30 -8.59 -29.37
C THR A 369 6.37 -9.45 -30.24
N PRO A 370 6.67 -10.74 -30.46
CA PRO A 370 5.88 -11.64 -31.29
C PRO A 370 4.39 -11.70 -30.94
N TYR A 371 3.56 -11.92 -31.95
CA TYR A 371 2.15 -12.21 -31.73
C TYR A 371 1.98 -13.64 -31.18
N GLY A 372 1.03 -13.83 -30.26
CA GLY A 372 0.73 -15.13 -29.68
C GLY A 372 -0.75 -15.28 -29.34
N ALA A 373 -1.50 -16.04 -30.13
CA ALA A 373 -2.88 -16.39 -29.77
C ALA A 373 -2.92 -17.40 -28.61
N ASN A 374 -3.99 -17.34 -27.80
CA ASN A 374 -4.27 -18.28 -26.70
C ASN A 374 -3.14 -18.37 -25.66
N THR A 375 -2.60 -17.22 -25.25
CA THR A 375 -1.58 -17.12 -24.18
C THR A 375 -2.11 -17.49 -22.80
N LEU A 376 -3.38 -17.18 -22.51
CA LEU A 376 -4.02 -17.41 -21.21
C LEU A 376 -4.56 -18.84 -21.06
N VAL A 377 -4.72 -19.29 -19.80
CA VAL A 377 -5.20 -20.63 -19.45
C VAL A 377 -6.48 -20.52 -18.63
N GLY A 378 -7.54 -21.17 -19.10
CA GLY A 378 -8.80 -21.37 -18.39
C GLY A 378 -10.00 -21.54 -19.33
N SER A 379 -10.99 -22.34 -18.92
CA SER A 379 -12.26 -22.58 -19.62
C SER A 379 -13.34 -23.10 -18.64
N GLU A 380 -14.52 -23.43 -19.16
CA GLU A 380 -15.57 -24.18 -18.44
C GLU A 380 -15.08 -25.49 -17.79
N THR A 381 -14.02 -26.11 -18.34
CA THR A 381 -13.53 -27.44 -17.94
C THR A 381 -12.04 -27.47 -17.56
N VAL A 382 -11.33 -26.35 -17.69
CA VAL A 382 -9.92 -26.20 -17.35
C VAL A 382 -9.81 -25.06 -16.33
N PRO A 383 -9.30 -25.30 -15.11
CA PRO A 383 -9.10 -24.24 -14.12
C PRO A 383 -8.29 -23.07 -14.68
N GLU A 384 -8.72 -21.86 -14.36
CA GLU A 384 -8.04 -20.61 -14.72
C GLU A 384 -6.66 -20.53 -14.05
N GLN A 385 -5.68 -19.94 -14.73
CA GLN A 385 -4.37 -19.63 -14.16
C GLN A 385 -4.00 -18.19 -14.48
N LEU A 386 -3.37 -17.50 -13.53
CA LEU A 386 -2.85 -16.15 -13.77
C LEU A 386 -1.56 -16.25 -14.60
N VAL A 387 -1.70 -16.17 -15.92
CA VAL A 387 -0.56 -16.24 -16.86
C VAL A 387 0.06 -14.86 -17.08
N VAL A 388 1.38 -14.80 -17.00
CA VAL A 388 2.22 -13.69 -17.45
C VAL A 388 3.17 -14.23 -18.51
N ASP A 389 2.77 -14.08 -19.77
CA ASP A 389 3.61 -14.33 -20.94
C ASP A 389 3.92 -12.98 -21.59
N LEU A 390 5.18 -12.57 -21.54
CA LEU A 390 5.69 -11.33 -22.10
C LEU A 390 6.67 -11.59 -23.26
N GLU A 391 6.96 -12.86 -23.57
CA GLU A 391 7.76 -13.28 -24.71
C GLU A 391 6.93 -13.27 -26.01
N LYS A 392 5.58 -13.29 -25.89
CA LYS A 392 4.61 -13.12 -26.97
C LYS A 392 3.29 -12.59 -26.42
N VAL A 393 2.52 -11.85 -27.21
CA VAL A 393 1.24 -11.24 -26.79
C VAL A 393 0.16 -11.30 -27.87
N ASP A 394 -1.10 -11.33 -27.46
CA ASP A 394 -2.26 -11.02 -28.30
C ASP A 394 -2.75 -9.58 -28.02
N CYS A 395 -3.78 -9.12 -28.72
CA CYS A 395 -4.26 -7.75 -28.58
C CYS A 395 -4.88 -7.42 -27.20
N PHE A 396 -5.46 -8.40 -26.51
CA PHE A 396 -5.98 -8.22 -25.15
C PHE A 396 -4.86 -8.31 -24.12
N THR A 397 -4.01 -9.34 -24.20
CA THR A 397 -2.92 -9.49 -23.22
C THR A 397 -1.88 -8.38 -23.32
N TYR A 398 -1.59 -7.87 -24.53
CA TYR A 398 -0.80 -6.66 -24.70
C TYR A 398 -1.43 -5.45 -23.97
N ALA A 399 -2.74 -5.24 -24.14
CA ALA A 399 -3.45 -4.15 -23.49
C ALA A 399 -3.44 -4.29 -21.96
N ASP A 400 -3.71 -5.51 -21.45
CA ASP A 400 -3.67 -5.86 -20.03
C ASP A 400 -2.32 -5.50 -19.40
N TYR A 401 -1.21 -5.94 -20.01
CA TYR A 401 0.12 -5.79 -19.42
C TYR A 401 0.56 -4.32 -19.41
N VAL A 402 0.25 -3.53 -20.44
CA VAL A 402 0.55 -2.09 -20.43
C VAL A 402 -0.28 -1.36 -19.36
N GLU A 403 -1.58 -1.66 -19.22
CA GLU A 403 -2.39 -1.07 -18.14
C GLU A 403 -1.94 -1.52 -16.74
N ALA A 404 -1.45 -2.76 -16.58
CA ALA A 404 -0.91 -3.25 -15.32
C ALA A 404 0.42 -2.56 -14.97
N LEU A 405 1.34 -2.41 -15.93
CA LEU A 405 2.63 -1.72 -15.76
C LEU A 405 2.46 -0.22 -15.47
N LYS A 406 1.46 0.45 -16.05
CA LYS A 406 1.13 1.83 -15.68
C LYS A 406 0.71 1.97 -14.20
N ARG A 407 0.18 0.90 -13.59
CA ARG A 407 -0.36 0.86 -12.22
C ARG A 407 0.60 0.35 -11.15
N ALA A 408 1.82 -0.08 -11.49
CA ALA A 408 2.70 -0.85 -10.60
C ALA A 408 4.17 -0.49 -10.77
N GLU A 409 4.92 -0.38 -9.67
CA GLU A 409 6.36 -0.11 -9.69
C GLU A 409 7.21 -1.34 -9.39
N ASP A 410 6.63 -2.35 -8.74
CA ASP A 410 7.24 -3.66 -8.48
C ASP A 410 6.44 -4.84 -9.07
N ARG A 411 6.96 -6.05 -8.85
CA ARG A 411 6.43 -7.32 -9.38
C ARG A 411 5.11 -7.72 -8.73
N ASP A 412 4.97 -7.55 -7.43
CA ASP A 412 3.77 -7.95 -6.68
C ASP A 412 2.64 -6.92 -6.85
N GLU A 413 2.98 -5.64 -6.97
CA GLU A 413 2.08 -4.62 -7.51
C GLU A 413 1.62 -4.96 -8.93
N PHE A 414 2.53 -5.38 -9.83
CA PHE A 414 2.15 -5.74 -11.20
C PHE A 414 1.18 -6.92 -11.22
N ILE A 415 1.39 -7.92 -10.36
CA ILE A 415 0.46 -9.05 -10.22
C ILE A 415 -0.91 -8.60 -9.67
N LYS A 416 -0.95 -7.76 -8.61
CA LYS A 416 -2.21 -7.18 -8.08
C LYS A 416 -2.94 -6.33 -9.13
N ALA A 417 -2.20 -5.51 -9.86
CA ALA A 417 -2.71 -4.65 -10.93
C ALA A 417 -3.24 -5.48 -12.10
N LEU A 418 -2.51 -6.51 -12.54
CA LEU A 418 -2.92 -7.42 -13.60
C LEU A 418 -4.18 -8.20 -13.22
N ILE A 419 -4.30 -8.63 -11.96
CA ILE A 419 -5.54 -9.25 -11.45
C ILE A 419 -6.71 -8.25 -11.56
N ALA A 420 -6.55 -7.03 -11.04
CA ALA A 420 -7.59 -5.99 -11.10
C ALA A 420 -7.93 -5.54 -12.53
N VAL A 421 -6.97 -5.60 -13.46
CA VAL A 421 -7.15 -5.32 -14.88
C VAL A 421 -7.96 -6.43 -15.54
N ARG A 422 -7.48 -7.68 -15.45
CA ARG A 422 -7.99 -8.83 -16.22
C ARG A 422 -9.22 -9.51 -15.60
N TYR A 423 -9.47 -9.38 -14.31
CA TYR A 423 -10.56 -10.08 -13.60
C TYR A 423 -11.45 -9.13 -12.79
N ARG A 424 -12.69 -9.54 -12.56
CA ARG A 424 -13.62 -8.91 -11.62
C ARG A 424 -13.28 -9.30 -10.18
N ASP A 425 -13.50 -8.36 -9.27
CA ASP A 425 -13.51 -8.55 -7.81
C ASP A 425 -12.25 -9.19 -7.17
N GLY A 426 -11.12 -9.19 -7.89
CA GLY A 426 -9.85 -9.76 -7.43
C GLY A 426 -9.72 -11.28 -7.58
N VAL A 427 -10.77 -11.96 -8.05
CA VAL A 427 -10.84 -13.42 -8.13
C VAL A 427 -10.33 -13.90 -9.49
N VAL A 428 -9.35 -14.79 -9.53
CA VAL A 428 -8.83 -15.39 -10.78
C VAL A 428 -9.62 -16.66 -11.13
N GLU A 429 -10.72 -16.46 -11.84
CA GLU A 429 -11.54 -17.51 -12.43
C GLU A 429 -11.87 -17.19 -13.90
N PHE A 430 -12.19 -18.22 -14.67
CA PHE A 430 -12.71 -18.06 -16.03
C PHE A 430 -14.06 -17.32 -16.03
N SER A 431 -14.85 -17.47 -14.97
CA SER A 431 -16.14 -16.79 -14.71
C SER A 431 -15.97 -15.26 -14.50
N THR A 432 -14.89 -14.84 -13.85
CA THR A 432 -14.62 -13.45 -13.45
C THR A 432 -13.73 -12.70 -14.42
N ARG A 433 -13.01 -13.40 -15.30
CA ARG A 433 -12.18 -12.77 -16.35
C ARG A 433 -13.01 -11.84 -17.25
N LYS A 434 -12.39 -10.73 -17.64
CA LYS A 434 -12.93 -9.69 -18.52
C LYS A 434 -12.62 -10.06 -19.98
N HIS A 435 -13.46 -10.90 -20.58
CA HIS A 435 -13.24 -11.42 -21.94
C HIS A 435 -13.71 -10.49 -23.06
N PHE A 436 -14.55 -9.49 -22.72
CA PHE A 436 -15.03 -8.48 -23.66
C PHE A 436 -14.36 -7.14 -23.35
N PHE A 437 -13.99 -6.36 -24.36
CA PHE A 437 -13.23 -5.12 -24.17
C PHE A 437 -13.97 -4.12 -23.27
N THR A 438 -15.27 -4.01 -23.44
CA THR A 438 -16.16 -3.16 -22.63
C THR A 438 -16.37 -3.67 -21.19
N ASP A 439 -15.89 -4.87 -20.81
CA ASP A 439 -15.84 -5.28 -19.39
C ASP A 439 -14.91 -4.36 -18.58
N TRP A 440 -13.92 -3.72 -19.20
CA TRP A 440 -13.07 -2.71 -18.54
C TRP A 440 -13.83 -1.47 -18.07
N ALA A 441 -15.00 -1.19 -18.66
CA ALA A 441 -15.91 -0.11 -18.28
C ALA A 441 -17.11 -0.57 -17.43
N ALA A 442 -17.25 -1.88 -17.20
CA ALA A 442 -18.21 -2.44 -16.25
C ALA A 442 -17.61 -2.43 -14.84
N ALA A 443 -18.45 -2.39 -13.79
CA ALA A 443 -17.98 -2.42 -12.41
C ALA A 443 -17.32 -3.79 -12.05
N PRO A 444 -16.19 -3.82 -11.33
CA PRO A 444 -15.32 -2.68 -10.97
C PRO A 444 -14.54 -2.14 -12.18
N ALA A 445 -14.82 -0.89 -12.55
CA ALA A 445 -14.32 -0.28 -13.77
C ALA A 445 -12.87 0.19 -13.62
N ILE A 446 -12.10 0.01 -14.69
CA ILE A 446 -10.68 0.43 -14.77
C ILE A 446 -10.45 1.48 -15.86
N ALA A 447 -11.38 1.59 -16.81
CA ALA A 447 -11.45 2.60 -17.86
C ALA A 447 -12.89 3.12 -18.02
N THR A 448 -13.05 4.33 -18.54
CA THR A 448 -14.33 4.95 -18.91
C THR A 448 -14.57 4.78 -20.40
N ASP A 449 -15.76 4.36 -20.82
CA ASP A 449 -16.18 4.47 -22.23
C ASP A 449 -16.40 5.95 -22.57
N ILE A 450 -15.48 6.52 -23.35
CA ILE A 450 -15.51 7.90 -23.82
C ILE A 450 -16.05 8.03 -25.25
N THR A 451 -16.43 6.92 -25.90
CA THR A 451 -16.81 6.89 -27.32
C THR A 451 -17.95 7.86 -27.65
N ALA A 452 -18.89 8.04 -26.74
CA ALA A 452 -20.02 8.96 -26.89
C ALA A 452 -19.72 10.44 -26.53
N SER A 453 -18.52 10.75 -26.03
CA SER A 453 -18.05 12.14 -25.80
C SER A 453 -17.00 12.59 -26.83
N LEU A 454 -16.41 11.63 -27.56
CA LEU A 454 -15.44 11.85 -28.63
C LEU A 454 -16.04 12.32 -29.97
N GLY A 455 -17.35 12.16 -30.21
CA GLY A 455 -17.98 12.51 -31.49
C GLY A 455 -19.47 12.78 -31.37
N ALA A 456 -20.07 13.39 -32.40
CA ALA A 456 -21.52 13.57 -32.49
C ALA A 456 -22.21 12.36 -33.14
N ASN A 457 -21.56 11.72 -34.11
CA ASN A 457 -22.09 10.59 -34.90
C ASN A 457 -21.82 9.23 -34.23
N THR A 458 -22.04 9.12 -32.92
CA THR A 458 -21.89 7.85 -32.19
C THR A 458 -23.14 6.98 -32.37
N ILE A 459 -22.98 5.82 -32.99
CA ILE A 459 -24.04 4.81 -33.12
C ILE A 459 -24.08 3.96 -31.84
N ARG A 460 -25.29 3.60 -31.39
CA ARG A 460 -25.51 2.66 -30.28
C ARG A 460 -26.24 1.43 -30.75
N VAL A 461 -25.73 0.26 -30.38
CA VAL A 461 -26.28 -1.06 -30.74
C VAL A 461 -26.39 -1.91 -29.48
N GLU A 462 -27.57 -2.46 -29.22
CA GLU A 462 -27.72 -3.49 -28.19
C GLU A 462 -27.18 -4.83 -28.71
N LYS A 463 -26.32 -5.47 -27.92
CA LYS A 463 -25.64 -6.72 -28.24
C LYS A 463 -25.88 -7.76 -27.15
N ARG A 464 -25.77 -9.04 -27.53
CA ARG A 464 -25.92 -10.18 -26.62
C ARG A 464 -24.57 -10.90 -26.53
N LEU A 465 -23.65 -10.27 -25.80
CA LEU A 465 -22.26 -10.69 -25.69
C LEU A 465 -22.19 -12.16 -25.23
N ASN A 466 -21.30 -12.91 -25.89
CA ASN A 466 -21.14 -14.37 -25.87
C ASN A 466 -22.04 -15.19 -26.81
N GLU A 467 -23.15 -14.67 -27.36
CA GLU A 467 -24.05 -15.41 -28.25
C GLU A 467 -23.69 -15.22 -29.73
N ARG A 468 -23.30 -16.30 -30.43
CA ARG A 468 -22.90 -16.24 -31.85
C ARG A 468 -24.10 -15.99 -32.76
N ASP A 469 -23.94 -15.17 -33.80
CA ASP A 469 -24.97 -14.99 -34.85
C ASP A 469 -25.35 -16.31 -35.56
N SER A 470 -24.46 -17.31 -35.56
CA SER A 470 -24.71 -18.68 -36.07
C SER A 470 -25.48 -19.60 -35.10
N GLY A 471 -25.79 -19.12 -33.90
CA GLY A 471 -26.16 -19.94 -32.75
C GLY A 471 -24.94 -20.55 -32.03
N GLY A 472 -25.12 -20.84 -30.74
CA GLY A 472 -24.07 -21.30 -29.84
C GLY A 472 -23.29 -20.17 -29.15
N LEU A 473 -22.32 -20.52 -28.30
CA LEU A 473 -21.56 -19.55 -27.50
C LEU A 473 -20.13 -19.36 -28.03
N TYR A 474 -19.57 -18.16 -27.84
CA TYR A 474 -18.15 -17.89 -28.05
C TYR A 474 -17.30 -18.60 -27.00
N LEU A 475 -17.73 -18.51 -25.75
CA LEU A 475 -17.09 -18.98 -24.52
C LEU A 475 -18.12 -19.82 -23.75
N PRO A 476 -18.12 -21.16 -23.92
CA PRO A 476 -18.89 -22.08 -23.07
C PRO A 476 -18.59 -21.86 -21.58
N GLY A 477 -19.54 -22.16 -20.70
CA GLY A 477 -19.46 -21.88 -19.26
C GLY A 477 -19.74 -20.43 -18.83
N LEU A 478 -19.88 -19.47 -19.76
CA LEU A 478 -20.22 -18.08 -19.44
C LEU A 478 -21.67 -17.72 -19.83
N PRO A 479 -22.37 -16.87 -19.05
CA PRO A 479 -23.69 -16.38 -19.42
C PRO A 479 -23.63 -15.47 -20.65
N VAL A 480 -24.76 -15.35 -21.35
CA VAL A 480 -24.95 -14.32 -22.38
C VAL A 480 -25.37 -13.01 -21.72
N VAL A 481 -24.62 -11.93 -21.96
CA VAL A 481 -24.84 -10.63 -21.30
C VAL A 481 -25.34 -9.60 -22.32
N SER A 482 -26.49 -8.99 -22.05
CA SER A 482 -27.01 -7.91 -22.89
C SER A 482 -26.30 -6.59 -22.57
N ARG A 483 -25.70 -5.93 -23.56
CA ARG A 483 -24.92 -4.69 -23.39
C ARG A 483 -25.14 -3.74 -24.57
N THR A 484 -25.35 -2.46 -24.28
CA THR A 484 -25.32 -1.41 -25.32
C THR A 484 -23.88 -1.05 -25.63
N ILE A 485 -23.44 -1.25 -26.87
CA ILE A 485 -22.14 -0.83 -27.37
C ILE A 485 -22.30 0.51 -28.09
N SER A 486 -21.50 1.51 -27.70
CA SER A 486 -21.38 2.80 -28.40
C SER A 486 -20.16 2.75 -29.32
N TYR A 487 -20.29 3.10 -30.59
CA TYR A 487 -19.16 3.17 -31.52
C TYR A 487 -19.22 4.39 -32.45
N ILE A 488 -18.06 4.93 -32.83
CA ILE A 488 -17.95 5.94 -33.90
C ILE A 488 -17.60 5.20 -35.19
N PRO A 489 -18.40 5.30 -36.27
CA PRO A 489 -18.05 4.69 -37.56
C PRO A 489 -16.74 5.25 -38.13
N SER A 490 -15.95 4.44 -38.83
CA SER A 490 -14.59 4.85 -39.22
C SER A 490 -14.54 6.08 -40.13
N GLN A 491 -15.54 6.28 -41.01
CA GLN A 491 -15.61 7.47 -41.86
C GLN A 491 -15.97 8.76 -41.09
N ASP A 492 -16.48 8.63 -39.86
CA ASP A 492 -16.86 9.74 -38.97
C ASP A 492 -15.75 10.08 -37.94
N VAL A 493 -14.60 9.39 -37.99
CA VAL A 493 -13.41 9.70 -37.18
C VAL A 493 -12.62 10.83 -37.83
N ASP A 494 -13.11 12.05 -37.65
CA ASP A 494 -12.53 13.27 -38.20
C ASP A 494 -11.48 13.93 -37.27
N GLY A 495 -10.93 15.08 -37.68
CA GLY A 495 -9.98 15.84 -36.87
C GLY A 495 -10.54 16.35 -35.53
N SER A 496 -11.87 16.49 -35.39
CA SER A 496 -12.53 16.81 -34.12
C SER A 496 -12.60 15.61 -33.18
N VAL A 497 -12.65 14.39 -33.71
CA VAL A 497 -12.54 13.15 -32.92
C VAL A 497 -11.08 12.95 -32.49
N LEU A 498 -10.15 13.02 -33.44
CA LEU A 498 -8.71 12.83 -33.20
C LEU A 498 -8.16 13.81 -32.14
N SER A 499 -8.52 15.09 -32.21
CA SER A 499 -8.09 16.11 -31.22
C SER A 499 -8.64 15.92 -29.79
N ARG A 500 -9.51 14.94 -29.55
CA ARG A 500 -9.99 14.56 -28.21
C ARG A 500 -9.43 13.22 -27.71
N LEU A 501 -8.75 12.46 -28.57
CA LEU A 501 -7.96 11.29 -28.19
C LEU A 501 -6.69 11.73 -27.44
N ARG A 502 -6.08 10.82 -26.70
CA ARG A 502 -4.84 11.01 -25.95
C ARG A 502 -3.99 9.75 -26.01
N THR A 503 -2.66 9.91 -26.01
CA THR A 503 -1.74 8.78 -25.89
C THR A 503 -2.09 7.96 -24.64
N GLY A 504 -2.36 6.66 -24.81
CA GLY A 504 -2.85 5.79 -23.74
C GLY A 504 -4.38 5.61 -23.66
N ASP A 505 -5.16 6.18 -24.58
CA ASP A 505 -6.51 5.70 -24.86
C ASP A 505 -6.46 4.33 -25.53
N TYR A 506 -7.35 3.43 -25.14
CA TYR A 506 -7.48 2.11 -25.76
C TYR A 506 -8.57 2.15 -26.83
N ILE A 507 -8.21 1.75 -28.05
CA ILE A 507 -9.12 1.70 -29.20
C ILE A 507 -9.43 0.24 -29.52
N GLY A 508 -10.70 -0.11 -29.46
CA GLY A 508 -11.22 -1.40 -29.90
C GLY A 508 -11.96 -1.28 -31.23
N ALA A 509 -11.65 -2.17 -32.18
CA ALA A 509 -12.30 -2.22 -33.49
C ALA A 509 -13.70 -2.83 -33.39
N TYR A 510 -14.75 -2.04 -33.67
CA TYR A 510 -16.14 -2.46 -33.49
C TYR A 510 -16.47 -3.74 -34.28
N ALA A 511 -16.94 -4.77 -33.58
CA ALA A 511 -17.41 -6.01 -34.21
C ALA A 511 -18.79 -5.80 -34.87
N LYS A 512 -19.05 -6.44 -36.02
CA LYS A 512 -20.41 -6.46 -36.59
C LYS A 512 -21.31 -7.54 -36.00
N ASP A 513 -20.73 -8.65 -35.57
CA ASP A 513 -21.42 -9.80 -34.97
C ASP A 513 -22.18 -9.41 -33.68
N GLY A 514 -23.34 -9.99 -33.41
CA GLY A 514 -24.18 -9.70 -32.24
C GLY A 514 -23.58 -10.13 -30.89
N GLY A 515 -22.64 -11.09 -30.89
CA GLY A 515 -22.04 -11.69 -29.70
C GLY A 515 -20.70 -11.11 -29.25
N LEU A 516 -20.14 -10.16 -30.01
CA LEU A 516 -18.85 -9.52 -29.72
C LEU A 516 -19.01 -8.00 -29.67
N ASP A 517 -18.28 -7.33 -28.78
CA ASP A 517 -18.19 -5.86 -28.79
C ASP A 517 -17.12 -5.38 -29.79
N VAL A 518 -15.94 -5.97 -29.75
CA VAL A 518 -14.81 -5.65 -30.64
C VAL A 518 -14.13 -6.90 -31.21
N THR A 519 -13.46 -6.76 -32.35
CA THR A 519 -12.66 -7.84 -32.98
C THR A 519 -11.16 -7.73 -32.72
N HIS A 520 -10.68 -6.56 -32.28
CA HIS A 520 -9.26 -6.26 -32.06
C HIS A 520 -9.12 -5.08 -31.10
N VAL A 521 -7.98 -4.97 -30.41
CA VAL A 521 -7.66 -3.86 -29.49
C VAL A 521 -6.25 -3.32 -29.78
N GLY A 522 -6.05 -2.02 -29.61
CA GLY A 522 -4.75 -1.38 -29.60
C GLY A 522 -4.75 -0.10 -28.76
N ILE A 523 -3.60 0.54 -28.67
CA ILE A 523 -3.37 1.77 -27.89
C ILE A 523 -3.20 2.92 -28.89
N PHE A 524 -3.93 4.01 -28.69
CA PHE A 524 -3.67 5.27 -29.40
C PHE A 524 -2.35 5.86 -28.91
N VAL A 525 -1.48 6.23 -29.85
CA VAL A 525 -0.24 6.97 -29.57
C VAL A 525 -0.10 8.08 -30.60
N GLU A 526 0.10 9.32 -30.14
CA GLU A 526 0.48 10.43 -31.02
C GLU A 526 1.98 10.30 -31.34
N GLY A 527 2.31 9.78 -32.52
CA GLY A 527 3.69 9.54 -32.96
C GLY A 527 4.33 10.76 -33.66
N PRO A 528 5.65 10.74 -33.90
CA PRO A 528 6.36 11.83 -34.58
C PRO A 528 5.88 12.06 -36.02
N ASP A 529 5.40 11.01 -36.69
CA ASP A 529 4.81 11.06 -38.04
C ASP A 529 3.27 11.18 -38.01
N GLY A 530 2.67 11.42 -36.84
CA GLY A 530 1.22 11.50 -36.60
C GLY A 530 0.64 10.32 -35.81
N PRO A 531 -0.70 10.25 -35.67
CA PRO A 531 -1.34 9.30 -34.77
C PRO A 531 -1.33 7.86 -35.31
N VAL A 532 -0.93 6.93 -34.43
CA VAL A 532 -0.86 5.49 -34.71
C VAL A 532 -1.73 4.68 -33.74
N LEU A 533 -2.15 3.50 -34.19
CA LEU A 533 -2.64 2.43 -33.34
C LEU A 533 -1.48 1.45 -33.08
N ARG A 534 -0.92 1.50 -31.88
CA ARG A 534 0.07 0.53 -31.41
C ARG A 534 -0.64 -0.75 -30.99
N ASN A 535 -0.40 -1.87 -31.67
CA ASN A 535 -1.19 -3.08 -31.49
C ASN A 535 -0.44 -4.39 -31.80
N ALA A 536 -0.80 -5.47 -31.11
CA ALA A 536 -0.31 -6.83 -31.36
C ALA A 536 -1.00 -7.43 -32.60
N SER A 537 -0.37 -7.34 -33.77
CA SER A 537 -0.99 -7.68 -35.06
C SER A 537 -0.76 -9.15 -35.45
N SER A 538 -1.84 -9.91 -35.54
CA SER A 538 -1.89 -11.29 -36.05
C SER A 538 -1.74 -11.44 -37.58
N LEU A 539 -1.73 -10.34 -38.34
CA LEU A 539 -1.49 -10.38 -39.77
C LEU A 539 -0.07 -10.89 -40.07
N SER A 540 0.07 -11.84 -40.98
CA SER A 540 1.35 -12.52 -41.31
C SER A 540 2.43 -11.61 -41.91
N ALA A 541 2.09 -10.39 -42.32
CA ALA A 541 3.06 -9.36 -42.69
C ALA A 541 3.75 -8.70 -41.48
N ASN A 542 3.15 -8.83 -40.28
CA ASN A 542 3.60 -8.23 -39.03
C ASN A 542 4.03 -9.30 -38.01
N ASP A 543 3.09 -10.18 -37.63
CA ASP A 543 3.20 -11.24 -36.62
C ASP A 543 3.81 -10.81 -35.27
N LYS A 544 3.56 -9.56 -34.87
CA LYS A 544 4.15 -8.89 -33.70
C LYS A 544 3.41 -7.60 -33.32
N VAL A 545 3.79 -6.99 -32.21
CA VAL A 545 3.39 -5.62 -31.85
C VAL A 545 4.01 -4.60 -32.80
N VAL A 546 3.17 -3.78 -33.42
CA VAL A 546 3.55 -2.76 -34.42
C VAL A 546 2.78 -1.46 -34.22
N ASP A 547 3.37 -0.36 -34.67
CA ASP A 547 2.66 0.90 -34.90
C ASP A 547 2.02 0.88 -36.29
N SER A 548 0.70 1.05 -36.35
CA SER A 548 -0.07 1.14 -37.59
C SER A 548 -0.63 2.56 -37.75
N PRO A 549 -0.40 3.28 -38.87
CA PRO A 549 -1.00 4.60 -39.08
C PRO A 549 -2.51 4.56 -38.87
N LEU A 550 -3.03 5.36 -37.94
CA LEU A 550 -4.42 5.22 -37.47
C LEU A 550 -5.42 5.44 -38.62
N ARG A 551 -5.11 6.37 -39.52
CA ARG A 551 -5.91 6.65 -40.71
C ARG A 551 -6.06 5.43 -41.61
N ASP A 552 -4.98 4.69 -41.83
CA ASP A 552 -4.98 3.52 -42.69
C ASP A 552 -5.69 2.36 -41.99
N TYR A 553 -5.44 2.16 -40.69
CA TYR A 553 -6.16 1.18 -39.87
C TYR A 553 -7.68 1.39 -39.90
N LEU A 554 -8.15 2.63 -39.78
CA LEU A 554 -9.58 2.98 -39.85
C LEU A 554 -10.23 2.57 -41.18
N THR A 555 -9.48 2.46 -42.28
CA THR A 555 -10.04 1.94 -43.55
C THR A 555 -10.38 0.44 -43.51
N THR A 556 -9.79 -0.30 -42.57
CA THR A 556 -9.93 -1.77 -42.46
C THR A 556 -11.03 -2.23 -41.48
N VAL A 557 -11.48 -1.33 -40.59
CA VAL A 557 -12.46 -1.62 -39.54
C VAL A 557 -13.74 -0.79 -39.74
N PRO A 558 -14.93 -1.24 -39.27
CA PRO A 558 -16.18 -0.51 -39.51
C PRO A 558 -16.41 0.68 -38.56
N GLY A 559 -15.65 0.75 -37.47
CA GLY A 559 -15.70 1.82 -36.48
C GLY A 559 -14.89 1.49 -35.24
N ILE A 560 -14.85 2.44 -34.30
CA ILE A 560 -14.07 2.34 -33.06
C ILE A 560 -14.93 2.52 -31.81
N VAL A 561 -14.59 1.74 -30.78
CA VAL A 561 -14.97 1.92 -29.38
C VAL A 561 -13.71 2.41 -28.66
N VAL A 562 -13.81 3.41 -27.78
CA VAL A 562 -12.65 4.03 -27.12
C VAL A 562 -12.83 4.08 -25.60
N LEU A 563 -11.90 3.44 -24.90
CA LEU A 563 -11.86 3.42 -23.44
C LEU A 563 -10.65 4.22 -22.93
N ARG A 564 -10.87 5.14 -22.00
CA ARG A 564 -9.82 5.93 -21.34
C ARG A 564 -9.62 5.46 -19.89
N PRO A 565 -8.40 5.08 -19.47
CA PRO A 565 -8.13 4.70 -18.08
C PRO A 565 -8.64 5.70 -17.02
N ILE A 566 -8.98 5.19 -15.83
CA ILE A 566 -9.54 5.97 -14.70
C ILE A 566 -8.44 6.56 -13.78
N ARG A 567 -7.16 6.35 -14.11
CA ARG A 567 -5.99 6.96 -13.44
C ARG A 567 -5.25 7.86 -14.42
#